data_AF-A0A1W9XI23-F1
#
_entry.id   AF-A0A1W9XI23-F1
#
_cell.length_a   1.000
_cell.length_b   1.000
_cell.length_c   1.000
_cell.angle_alpha   90.00
_cell.angle_beta   90.00
_cell.angle_gamma   90.00
#
_symmetry.space_group_name_H-M   'P 1'
#
loop_
_entity.id
_entity.type
_entity.pdbx_description
1 polymer ?
#
loop_
_entity_poly.entity_id
_entity_poly.type
_entity_poly.pdbx_seq_one_letter_code
_entity_poly.pdbx_strand_id
1 'polypeptide(L)'
;MKKNLLFCALVLSALIACRENSANDEKTLQLLTEISTQQSELVQQVKANAESLKKLEGQNQKLQKLVEHQRALLNRRLGTSRNASSPRHVSRMIEAMSRTQPPSKVAEMLNRKKVPNPKGGMWTAEDVQGAVAKNRPSGKTEKEKSRSPKKTGEQVTKEK
;
A
#
# COMPACT_ATOMS: atom_id res chain seq x y z
N MET A 1 41.78 -87.79 -32.18
CA MET A 1 40.55 -87.06 -32.57
C MET A 1 39.92 -86.26 -31.44
N LYS A 2 39.86 -86.74 -30.18
CA LYS A 2 39.22 -86.01 -29.05
C LYS A 2 39.82 -84.63 -28.70
N LYS A 3 41.13 -84.43 -28.88
CA LYS A 3 41.82 -83.14 -28.59
C LYS A 3 41.38 -82.00 -29.53
N ASN A 4 41.08 -82.31 -30.79
CA ASN A 4 40.64 -81.29 -31.76
C ASN A 4 39.21 -80.82 -31.47
N LEU A 5 38.35 -81.71 -30.96
CA LEU A 5 36.97 -81.37 -30.60
C LEU A 5 36.92 -80.41 -29.39
N LEU A 6 37.76 -80.66 -28.38
CA LEU A 6 37.89 -79.81 -27.19
C LEU A 6 38.43 -78.42 -27.55
N PHE A 7 39.41 -78.34 -28.46
CA PHE A 7 39.92 -77.06 -28.95
C PHE A 7 38.86 -76.25 -29.70
N CYS A 8 38.09 -76.90 -30.59
CA CYS A 8 36.99 -76.24 -31.28
C CYS A 8 35.91 -75.72 -30.32
N ALA A 9 35.56 -76.48 -29.28
CA ALA A 9 34.58 -76.05 -28.29
C ALA A 9 35.03 -74.80 -27.51
N LEU A 10 36.30 -74.76 -27.09
CA LEU A 10 36.89 -73.61 -26.39
C LEU A 10 36.90 -72.34 -27.24
N VAL A 11 37.27 -72.45 -28.52
CA VAL A 11 37.28 -71.32 -29.45
C VAL A 11 35.85 -70.80 -29.72
N LEU A 12 34.88 -71.70 -29.88
CA LEU A 12 33.47 -71.33 -30.04
C LEU A 12 32.92 -70.61 -28.80
N SER A 13 33.21 -71.10 -27.59
CA SER A 13 32.80 -70.42 -26.35
C SER A 13 33.43 -69.03 -26.22
N ALA A 14 34.71 -68.88 -26.57
CA ALA A 14 35.38 -67.58 -26.55
C ALA A 14 34.79 -66.61 -27.58
N LEU A 15 34.48 -67.07 -28.78
CA LEU A 15 33.85 -66.25 -29.83
C LEU A 15 32.42 -65.82 -29.45
N ILE A 16 31.64 -66.68 -28.80
CA ILE A 16 30.31 -66.35 -28.29
C ILE A 16 30.42 -65.28 -27.20
N ALA A 17 31.32 -65.45 -26.23
CA ALA A 17 31.54 -64.46 -25.17
C ALA A 17 32.02 -63.11 -25.71
N CYS A 18 32.92 -63.10 -26.70
CA CYS A 18 33.33 -61.87 -27.38
C CYS A 18 32.17 -61.17 -28.11
N ARG A 19 31.30 -61.94 -28.78
CA ARG A 19 30.14 -61.40 -29.49
C ARG A 19 29.10 -60.82 -28.53
N GLU A 20 28.86 -61.47 -27.40
CA GLU A 20 27.95 -61.00 -26.35
C GLU A 20 28.45 -59.71 -25.71
N ASN A 21 29.74 -59.62 -25.40
CA ASN A 21 30.34 -58.38 -24.88
C ASN A 21 30.23 -57.22 -25.89
N SER A 22 30.56 -57.46 -27.16
CA SER A 22 30.42 -56.44 -28.20
C SER A 22 28.98 -55.93 -28.37
N ALA A 23 27.99 -56.83 -28.26
CA ALA A 23 26.58 -56.45 -28.36
C ALA A 23 26.09 -55.67 -27.11
N ASN A 24 26.66 -55.96 -25.94
CA ASN A 24 26.40 -55.17 -24.73
C ASN A 24 27.03 -53.78 -24.83
N ASP A 25 28.27 -53.67 -25.31
CA ASP A 25 28.95 -52.39 -25.49
C ASP A 25 28.17 -51.46 -26.43
N GLU A 26 27.62 -52.01 -27.52
CA GLU A 26 26.82 -51.25 -28.48
C GLU A 26 25.51 -50.71 -27.87
N LYS A 27 24.83 -51.51 -27.05
CA LYS A 27 23.65 -51.07 -26.28
C LYS A 27 24.00 -50.02 -25.23
N THR A 28 25.13 -50.18 -24.55
CA THR A 28 25.62 -49.20 -23.57
C THR A 28 25.93 -47.87 -24.24
N LEU A 29 26.56 -47.88 -25.42
CA LEU A 29 26.82 -46.67 -26.21
C LEU A 29 25.53 -46.00 -26.71
N GLN A 30 24.54 -46.77 -27.14
CA GLN A 30 23.22 -46.23 -27.50
C GLN A 30 22.55 -45.53 -26.32
N LEU A 31 22.50 -46.18 -25.15
CA LEU A 31 21.94 -45.59 -23.93
C LEU A 31 22.68 -44.32 -23.51
N LEU A 32 24.01 -44.32 -23.58
CA LEU A 32 24.81 -43.12 -23.28
C LEU A 32 24.51 -41.97 -24.24
N THR A 33 24.28 -42.28 -25.51
CA THR A 33 23.91 -41.28 -26.53
C THR A 33 22.52 -40.70 -26.23
N GLU A 34 21.53 -41.54 -25.94
CA GLU A 34 20.18 -41.12 -25.55
C GLU A 34 20.17 -40.26 -24.28
N ILE A 35 20.94 -40.66 -23.27
CA ILE A 35 21.09 -39.88 -22.04
C ILE A 35 21.73 -38.52 -22.36
N SER A 36 22.76 -38.50 -23.21
CA SER A 36 23.42 -37.25 -23.61
C SER A 36 22.47 -36.32 -24.39
N THR A 37 21.64 -36.86 -25.27
CA THR A 37 20.66 -36.05 -26.02
C THR A 37 19.58 -35.50 -25.09
N GLN A 38 19.04 -36.33 -24.20
CA GLN A 38 18.06 -35.90 -23.19
C GLN A 38 18.62 -34.84 -22.24
N GLN A 39 19.89 -34.98 -21.82
CA GLN A 39 20.57 -33.98 -21.00
C GLN A 39 20.71 -32.65 -21.74
N SER A 40 21.07 -32.66 -23.02
CA SER A 40 21.16 -31.45 -23.83
C SER A 40 19.80 -30.74 -23.97
N GLU A 41 18.74 -31.49 -24.27
CA GLU A 41 17.38 -30.96 -24.37
C GLU A 41 16.91 -30.33 -23.05
N LEU A 42 17.13 -31.03 -21.93
CA LEU A 42 16.78 -30.52 -20.61
C LEU A 42 17.52 -29.23 -20.27
N VAL A 43 18.81 -29.14 -20.59
CA VAL A 43 19.60 -27.91 -20.38
C VAL A 43 19.07 -26.75 -21.22
N GLN A 44 18.68 -26.99 -22.47
CA GLN A 44 18.09 -25.95 -23.32
C GLN A 44 16.73 -25.49 -22.76
N GLN A 45 15.89 -26.42 -22.31
CA GLN A 45 14.61 -26.09 -21.71
C GLN A 45 14.76 -25.28 -20.42
N VAL A 46 15.71 -25.63 -19.55
CA VAL A 46 16.02 -24.87 -18.34
C VAL A 46 16.46 -23.44 -18.68
N LYS A 47 17.28 -23.26 -19.72
CA LYS A 47 17.68 -21.92 -20.20
C LYS A 47 16.48 -21.09 -20.69
N ALA A 48 15.62 -21.68 -21.52
CA ALA A 48 14.42 -21.00 -22.02
C ALA A 48 13.45 -20.60 -20.88
N ASN A 49 13.31 -21.47 -19.87
CA ASN A 49 12.50 -21.20 -18.69
C ASN A 49 13.10 -20.07 -17.84
N ALA A 50 14.42 -20.04 -17.66
CA ALA A 50 15.11 -18.97 -16.92
C ALA A 50 14.93 -17.59 -17.59
N GLU A 51 14.96 -17.52 -18.92
CA GLU A 51 14.67 -16.29 -19.66
C GLU A 51 13.22 -15.83 -19.50
N SER A 52 12.28 -16.78 -19.53
CA SER A 52 10.85 -16.51 -19.32
C SER A 52 10.59 -15.99 -17.90
N LEU A 53 11.23 -16.57 -16.89
CA LEU A 53 11.16 -16.10 -15.50
C LEU A 53 11.65 -14.66 -15.36
N LYS A 54 12.80 -14.31 -15.95
CA LYS A 54 13.31 -12.92 -15.93
C LYS A 54 12.32 -11.93 -16.54
N LYS A 55 11.63 -12.31 -17.62
CA LYS A 55 10.59 -11.47 -18.25
C LYS A 55 9.39 -11.27 -17.31
N LEU A 56 8.92 -12.34 -16.67
CA LEU A 56 7.81 -12.30 -15.70
C LEU A 56 8.18 -11.47 -14.46
N GLU A 57 9.39 -11.62 -13.92
CA GLU A 57 9.89 -10.79 -12.82
C GLU A 57 9.88 -9.30 -13.18
N GLY A 58 10.35 -8.95 -14.38
CA GLY A 58 10.30 -7.57 -14.87
C GLY A 58 8.88 -7.03 -15.01
N GLN A 59 7.92 -7.84 -15.43
CA GLN A 59 6.50 -7.46 -15.47
C GLN A 59 5.92 -7.26 -14.06
N ASN A 60 6.23 -8.16 -13.12
CA ASN A 60 5.79 -8.03 -11.73
C ASN A 60 6.33 -6.76 -11.06
N GLN A 61 7.60 -6.41 -11.30
CA GLN A 61 8.15 -5.15 -10.80
C GLN A 61 7.41 -3.91 -11.35
N LYS A 62 6.99 -3.94 -12.63
CA LYS A 62 6.20 -2.85 -13.22
C LYS A 62 4.81 -2.75 -12.57
N LEU A 63 4.15 -3.89 -12.36
CA LEU A 63 2.84 -3.93 -11.70
C LEU A 63 2.93 -3.44 -10.25
N GLN A 64 3.97 -3.83 -9.52
CA GLN A 64 4.21 -3.39 -8.14
C GLN A 64 4.37 -1.85 -8.07
N LYS A 65 5.16 -1.26 -8.98
CA LYS A 65 5.28 0.20 -9.09
C LYS A 65 3.95 0.89 -9.40
N LEU A 66 3.12 0.30 -10.27
CA LEU A 66 1.80 0.83 -10.59
C LEU A 66 0.87 0.83 -9.38
N VAL A 67 0.86 -0.27 -8.62
CA VAL A 67 0.07 -0.41 -7.38
C VAL A 67 0.53 0.61 -6.34
N GLU A 68 1.83 0.79 -6.15
CA GLU A 68 2.39 1.79 -5.23
C GLU A 68 1.99 3.22 -5.65
N HIS A 69 2.07 3.53 -6.94
CA HIS A 69 1.64 4.82 -7.47
C HIS A 69 0.14 5.05 -7.24
N GLN A 70 -0.71 4.05 -7.51
CA GLN A 70 -2.14 4.14 -7.26
C GLN A 70 -2.44 4.33 -5.76
N ARG A 71 -1.74 3.62 -4.88
CA ARG A 71 -1.86 3.78 -3.43
C ARG A 71 -1.47 5.18 -2.98
N ALA A 72 -0.40 5.75 -3.55
CA ALA A 72 0.02 7.12 -3.28
C ALA A 72 -1.05 8.14 -3.72
N LEU A 73 -1.64 7.95 -4.90
CA LEU A 73 -2.74 8.80 -5.39
C LEU A 73 -3.97 8.71 -4.50
N LEU A 74 -4.37 7.51 -4.07
CA LEU A 74 -5.49 7.31 -3.16
C LEU A 74 -5.22 7.98 -1.81
N ASN A 75 -4.01 7.83 -1.26
CA ASN A 75 -3.63 8.49 -0.01
C ASN A 75 -3.64 10.03 -0.15
N ARG A 76 -3.26 10.59 -1.30
CA ARG A 76 -3.40 12.03 -1.55
C ARG A 76 -4.88 12.44 -1.59
N ARG A 77 -5.72 11.73 -2.32
CA ARG A 77 -7.17 12.00 -2.39
C ARG A 77 -7.88 11.87 -1.03
N LEU A 78 -7.51 10.86 -0.23
CA LEU A 78 -8.06 10.64 1.10
C LEU A 78 -7.44 11.59 2.14
N GLY A 79 -6.18 11.97 1.99
CA GLY A 79 -5.50 12.96 2.84
C GLY A 79 -6.09 14.36 2.69
N THR A 80 -6.43 14.77 1.46
CA THR A 80 -7.23 15.99 1.22
C THR A 80 -8.64 15.88 1.80
N SER A 81 -9.20 14.67 1.86
CA SER A 81 -10.53 14.42 2.45
C SER A 81 -10.51 14.48 3.98
N ARG A 82 -9.50 13.94 4.67
CA ARG A 82 -9.42 13.93 6.16
C ARG A 82 -9.39 15.33 6.79
N ASN A 83 -8.78 16.32 6.13
CA ASN A 83 -8.77 17.70 6.64
C ASN A 83 -10.10 18.43 6.38
N ALA A 84 -10.75 18.17 5.26
CA ALA A 84 -12.05 18.76 4.91
C ALA A 84 -13.24 18.08 5.63
N SER A 85 -13.06 16.85 6.12
CA SER A 85 -14.12 16.06 6.80
C SER A 85 -13.96 15.99 8.31
N SER A 86 -12.92 16.60 8.90
CA SER A 86 -12.80 16.68 10.36
C SER A 86 -13.97 17.50 10.93
N PRO A 87 -14.79 16.94 11.84
CA PRO A 87 -15.92 17.68 12.43
C PRO A 87 -15.50 19.02 13.03
N ARG A 88 -14.28 19.10 13.58
CA ARG A 88 -13.71 20.35 14.12
C ARG A 88 -13.46 21.41 13.05
N HIS A 89 -13.02 21.01 11.85
CA HIS A 89 -12.79 21.93 10.75
C HIS A 89 -14.12 22.48 10.21
N VAL A 90 -15.11 21.60 10.04
CA VAL A 90 -16.47 21.98 9.64
C VAL A 90 -17.10 22.92 10.67
N SER A 91 -16.98 22.63 11.98
CA SER A 91 -17.50 23.51 13.04
C SER A 91 -16.86 24.90 13.04
N ARG A 92 -15.53 25.02 12.86
CA ARG A 92 -14.86 26.32 12.75
C ARG A 92 -15.27 27.09 11.50
N MET A 93 -15.45 26.39 10.39
CA MET A 93 -15.91 26.99 9.13
C MET A 93 -17.34 27.53 9.28
N ILE A 94 -18.23 26.78 9.94
CA ILE A 94 -19.59 27.23 10.25
C ILE A 94 -19.55 28.48 11.14
N GLU A 95 -18.75 28.47 12.20
CA GLU A 95 -18.60 29.63 13.10
C GLU A 95 -18.11 30.87 12.35
N ALA A 96 -17.10 30.73 11.49
CA ALA A 96 -16.57 31.84 10.69
C ALA A 96 -17.60 32.41 9.71
N MET A 97 -18.36 31.55 9.02
CA MET A 97 -19.40 31.99 8.09
C MET A 97 -20.56 32.68 8.82
N SER A 98 -20.96 32.15 9.98
CA SER A 98 -22.04 32.71 10.80
C SER A 98 -21.72 34.07 11.41
N ARG A 99 -20.46 34.54 11.38
CA ARG A 99 -20.11 35.93 11.74
C ARG A 99 -20.57 36.95 10.69
N THR A 100 -20.76 36.51 9.45
CA THR A 100 -21.01 37.39 8.30
C THR A 100 -22.31 37.09 7.57
N GLN A 101 -22.93 35.95 7.84
CA GLN A 101 -24.12 35.46 7.14
C GLN A 101 -25.15 34.91 8.13
N PRO A 102 -26.45 35.09 7.86
CA PRO A 102 -27.49 34.49 8.68
C PRO A 102 -27.45 32.96 8.59
N PRO A 103 -27.87 32.22 9.64
CA PRO A 103 -27.78 30.76 9.70
C PRO A 103 -28.43 30.02 8.52
N SER A 104 -29.53 30.54 7.98
CA SER A 104 -30.21 30.00 6.81
C SER A 104 -29.33 30.05 5.54
N LYS A 105 -28.59 31.14 5.34
CA LYS A 105 -27.69 31.29 4.19
C LYS A 105 -26.46 30.39 4.32
N VAL A 106 -25.94 30.24 5.54
CA VAL A 106 -24.85 29.31 5.83
C VAL A 106 -25.28 27.86 5.54
N ALA A 107 -26.47 27.45 5.97
CA ALA A 107 -27.01 26.12 5.68
C ALA A 107 -27.16 25.86 4.17
N GLU A 108 -27.70 26.83 3.42
CA GLU A 108 -27.79 26.77 1.96
C GLU A 108 -26.40 26.59 1.30
N MET A 109 -25.41 27.36 1.75
CA MET A 109 -24.03 27.26 1.26
C MET A 109 -23.38 25.91 1.55
N LEU A 110 -23.62 25.33 2.74
CA LEU A 110 -23.12 24.01 3.11
C LEU A 110 -23.74 22.90 2.26
N ASN A 111 -25.06 22.96 2.04
CA ASN A 111 -25.79 22.02 1.18
C ASN A 111 -25.32 22.10 -0.27
N ARG A 112 -25.16 23.32 -0.82
CA ARG A 112 -24.63 23.54 -2.16
C ARG A 112 -23.21 22.98 -2.34
N LYS A 113 -22.39 23.07 -1.29
CA LYS A 113 -21.02 22.51 -1.26
C LYS A 113 -20.98 21.02 -0.89
N LYS A 114 -22.14 20.36 -0.71
CA LYS A 114 -22.26 18.94 -0.31
C LYS A 114 -21.44 18.61 0.95
N VAL A 115 -21.38 19.53 1.91
CA VAL A 115 -20.73 19.30 3.20
C VAL A 115 -21.60 18.32 4.01
N PRO A 116 -21.09 17.17 4.46
CA PRO A 116 -21.88 16.22 5.22
C PRO A 116 -22.42 16.84 6.52
N ASN A 117 -23.72 16.70 6.77
CA ASN A 117 -24.32 17.01 8.08
C ASN A 117 -24.03 15.84 9.04
N PRO A 118 -23.36 16.09 10.20
CA PRO A 118 -23.10 15.04 11.20
C PRO A 118 -24.36 14.37 11.76
N LYS A 119 -25.52 15.04 11.71
CA LYS A 119 -26.80 14.47 12.13
C LYS A 119 -27.50 13.66 11.02
N GLY A 120 -26.91 13.59 9.83
CA GLY A 120 -27.54 13.05 8.64
C GLY A 120 -28.50 14.05 7.97
N GLY A 121 -28.71 13.90 6.66
CA GLY A 121 -29.58 14.78 5.88
C GLY A 121 -28.95 16.11 5.46
N MET A 122 -29.79 17.06 5.03
CA MET A 122 -29.37 18.42 4.66
C MET A 122 -29.12 19.27 5.91
N TRP A 123 -28.25 20.26 5.81
CA TRP A 123 -28.07 21.29 6.85
C TRP A 123 -29.33 22.15 6.95
N THR A 124 -29.78 22.39 8.18
CA THR A 124 -30.84 23.38 8.48
C THR A 124 -30.26 24.59 9.22
N ALA A 125 -31.06 25.65 9.34
CA ALA A 125 -30.67 26.85 10.07
C ALA A 125 -30.44 26.56 11.56
N GLU A 126 -31.23 25.65 12.14
CA GLU A 126 -31.16 25.21 13.53
C GLU A 126 -29.87 24.41 13.78
N ASP A 127 -29.46 23.58 12.83
CA ASP A 127 -28.19 22.85 12.92
C ASP A 127 -26.99 23.79 12.93
N VAL A 128 -27.01 24.83 12.11
CA VAL A 128 -25.99 25.88 12.09
C VAL A 128 -25.97 26.65 13.40
N GLN A 129 -27.11 27.09 13.91
CA GLN A 129 -27.20 27.79 15.20
C GLN A 129 -26.69 26.92 16.36
N GLY A 130 -27.09 25.65 16.39
CA GLY A 130 -26.63 24.69 17.39
C GLY A 130 -25.12 24.43 17.33
N ALA A 131 -24.53 24.44 16.13
CA ALA A 131 -23.08 24.32 15.95
C ALA A 131 -22.32 25.55 16.44
N VAL A 132 -22.86 26.77 16.25
CA VAL A 132 -22.26 28.01 16.73
C VAL A 132 -22.39 28.14 18.25
N ALA A 133 -23.55 27.79 18.81
CA ALA A 133 -23.82 27.89 20.25
C ALA A 133 -22.88 27.00 21.09
N LYS A 134 -22.51 25.82 20.59
CA LYS A 134 -21.57 24.91 21.25
C LYS A 134 -20.12 25.42 21.27
N ASN A 135 -19.77 26.34 20.37
CA ASN A 135 -18.41 26.88 20.25
C ASN A 135 -18.27 28.29 20.83
N ARG A 136 -19.38 28.96 21.17
CA ARG A 136 -19.33 30.25 21.85
C ARG A 136 -18.85 30.01 23.29
N PRO A 137 -17.70 30.57 23.72
CA PRO A 137 -17.32 30.48 25.11
C PRO A 137 -18.44 31.12 25.94
N SER A 138 -18.94 30.41 26.94
CA SER A 138 -19.90 30.97 27.90
C SER A 138 -19.25 32.19 28.54
N GLY A 139 -19.70 33.38 28.14
CA GLY A 139 -19.22 34.62 28.71
C GLY A 139 -19.51 34.60 30.20
N LYS A 140 -18.46 34.53 31.03
CA LYS A 140 -18.55 35.04 32.39
C LYS A 140 -18.91 36.51 32.24
N THR A 141 -20.10 36.87 32.72
CA THR A 141 -20.51 38.24 32.96
C THR A 141 -19.51 38.84 33.94
N GLU A 142 -18.57 39.63 33.44
CA GLU A 142 -17.73 40.46 34.28
C GLU A 142 -18.62 41.58 34.82
N LYS A 143 -19.01 41.45 36.09
CA LYS A 143 -19.70 42.48 36.86
C LYS A 143 -18.94 43.80 36.71
N GLU A 144 -19.64 44.78 36.17
CA GLU A 144 -19.31 46.19 36.24
C GLU A 144 -19.09 46.58 37.71
N LYS A 145 -17.82 46.69 38.12
CA LYS A 145 -17.44 47.18 39.45
C LYS A 145 -17.20 48.68 39.34
N SER A 146 -18.21 49.41 39.78
CA SER A 146 -18.25 50.82 40.14
C SER A 146 -16.89 51.37 40.59
N ARG A 147 -16.42 52.39 39.87
CA ARG A 147 -15.29 53.25 40.26
C ARG A 147 -15.70 54.16 41.41
N SER A 148 -14.96 54.09 42.52
CA SER A 148 -14.84 55.18 43.50
C SER A 148 -13.37 55.58 43.62
N PRO A 149 -13.05 56.85 43.89
CA PRO A 149 -11.75 57.44 43.56
C PRO A 149 -10.69 57.21 44.64
N LYS A 150 -9.47 56.96 44.16
CA LYS A 150 -8.25 56.77 44.95
C LYS A 150 -7.80 58.13 45.50
N LYS A 151 -7.99 58.38 46.81
CA LYS A 151 -7.30 59.45 47.54
C LYS A 151 -5.84 59.03 47.71
N THR A 152 -4.93 59.66 46.98
CA THR A 152 -3.50 59.67 47.30
C THR A 152 -3.25 60.90 48.16
N GLY A 153 -2.95 60.68 49.44
CA GLY A 153 -2.42 61.73 50.31
C GLY A 153 -0.94 61.90 50.02
N GLU A 154 -0.54 63.10 49.61
CA GLU A 154 0.84 63.53 49.57
C GLU A 154 1.01 64.53 50.72
N GLN A 155 1.73 64.09 51.75
CA GLN A 155 2.21 64.95 52.83
C GLN A 155 3.34 65.82 52.29
N VAL A 156 3.10 67.13 52.20
CA VAL A 156 4.16 68.14 52.09
C VAL A 156 4.50 68.59 53.51
N THR A 157 5.72 68.28 53.93
CA THR A 157 6.35 68.83 55.13
C THR A 157 6.76 70.29 54.93
N LYS A 158 6.37 71.11 55.92
CA LYS A 158 6.78 72.46 56.35
C LYS A 158 8.03 73.11 55.72
N GLU A 159 7.96 74.43 55.49
CA GLU A 159 8.67 75.44 56.28
C GLU A 159 8.30 76.89 55.89
N LYS A 160 7.64 77.62 56.79
CA LYS A 160 8.16 78.82 57.48
C LYS A 160 7.19 79.28 58.57
#